data_AF-A0A816QAI1-F1
#
_entry.id   AF-A0A816QAI1-F1
#
_cell.length_a   1.000
_cell.length_b   1.000
_cell.length_c   1.000
_cell.angle_alpha   90.00
_cell.angle_beta   90.00
_cell.angle_gamma   90.00
#
_symmetry.space_group_name_H-M   'P 1'
#
loop_
_entity.id
_entity.type
_entity.pdbx_description
1 polymer ?
#
loop_
_entity_poly.entity_id
_entity_poly.type
_entity_poly.pdbx_seq_one_letter_code
_entity_poly.pdbx_strand_id
1 'polypeptide(L)'
;MTNRKFRHDKRVYLGALKYVPHAVYKLLDNMPMRWVKIRNVRVIYHITGAITFVDEISWVIEPVFVVQWGAMWIMMRREKRDRRHFKRMRFPPFDGDEPPLDYADNILDVEPLEAIQLQLDPDEDKAIYEWFYDHKPLTDTKMVNGSTYRRWQLT
;
A
#
# COMPACT_ATOMS: atom_id res chain seq x y z
N MET A 1 10.68 -0.43 25.87
CA MET A 1 10.16 -0.89 27.19
C MET A 1 11.24 -1.01 28.28
N THR A 2 12.32 -0.21 28.20
CA THR A 2 13.43 -0.20 29.18
C THR A 2 13.17 0.80 30.32
N ASN A 3 12.50 1.91 30.03
CA ASN A 3 12.12 2.92 31.02
C ASN A 3 11.12 2.36 32.05
N ARG A 4 11.40 2.56 33.34
CA ARG A 4 10.60 2.08 34.48
C ARG A 4 9.16 2.61 34.48
N LYS A 5 8.91 3.78 33.86
CA LYS A 5 7.57 4.38 33.73
C LYS A 5 6.57 3.42 33.07
N PHE A 6 6.99 2.66 32.07
CA PHE A 6 6.13 1.75 31.29
C PHE A 6 6.12 0.30 31.83
N ARG A 7 6.47 0.10 33.11
CA ARG A 7 6.56 -1.24 33.70
C ARG A 7 5.21 -1.96 33.72
N HIS A 8 4.10 -1.23 33.96
CA HIS A 8 2.76 -1.80 34.02
C HIS A 8 2.30 -2.32 32.64
N ASP A 9 2.75 -1.70 31.55
CA ASP A 9 2.36 -2.07 30.18
C ASP A 9 3.10 -3.31 29.67
N LYS A 10 4.18 -3.75 30.33
CA LYS A 10 5.00 -4.91 29.89
C LYS A 10 4.16 -6.17 29.69
N ARG A 11 3.20 -6.41 30.56
CA ARG A 11 2.30 -7.56 30.47
C ARG A 11 1.40 -7.48 29.24
N VAL A 12 0.93 -6.28 28.89
CA VAL A 12 0.05 -6.04 27.73
C VAL A 12 0.80 -6.33 26.42
N TYR A 13 2.04 -5.85 26.30
CA TYR A 13 2.89 -6.10 25.13
C TYR A 13 3.17 -7.59 24.90
N LEU A 14 3.41 -8.36 25.97
CA LEU A 14 3.57 -9.81 25.87
C LEU A 14 2.27 -10.51 25.44
N GLY A 15 1.12 -10.05 25.95
CA GLY A 15 -0.19 -10.57 25.53
C GLY A 15 -0.52 -10.27 24.06
N ALA A 16 -0.09 -9.11 23.55
CA ALA A 16 -0.29 -8.69 22.18
C ALA A 16 0.43 -9.60 21.16
N LEU A 17 1.52 -10.28 21.56
CA LEU A 17 2.28 -11.18 20.69
C LEU A 17 1.40 -12.29 20.07
N LYS A 18 0.37 -12.74 20.80
CA LYS A 18 -0.62 -13.72 20.30
C LYS A 18 -1.29 -13.27 18.99
N TYR A 19 -1.48 -11.97 18.80
CA TYR A 19 -2.21 -11.40 17.67
C TYR A 19 -1.32 -10.85 16.57
N VAL A 20 0.01 -10.87 16.75
CA VAL A 20 0.98 -10.40 15.74
C VAL A 20 0.78 -11.08 14.37
N PRO A 21 0.54 -12.41 14.27
CA PRO A 21 0.27 -13.02 12.97
C PRO A 21 -0.91 -12.39 12.23
N HIS A 22 -1.97 -12.00 12.96
CA HIS A 22 -3.13 -11.34 12.37
C HIS A 22 -2.82 -9.90 11.93
N ALA A 23 -2.06 -9.15 12.73
CA ALA A 23 -1.62 -7.81 12.36
C ALA A 23 -0.74 -7.83 11.10
N VAL A 24 0.21 -8.78 11.03
CA VAL A 24 1.08 -8.96 9.86
C VAL A 24 0.26 -9.35 8.63
N TYR A 25 -0.70 -10.27 8.77
CA TYR A 25 -1.60 -10.63 7.67
C TYR A 25 -2.34 -9.40 7.11
N LYS A 26 -2.97 -8.60 7.98
CA LYS A 26 -3.70 -7.39 7.56
C LYS A 26 -2.80 -6.31 6.95
N LEU A 27 -1.56 -6.19 7.42
CA LEU A 27 -0.58 -5.28 6.85
C LEU A 27 -0.18 -5.70 5.43
N LEU A 28 0.13 -6.99 5.22
CA LEU A 28 0.54 -7.51 3.91
C LEU A 28 -0.62 -7.54 2.90
N ASP A 29 -1.83 -7.83 3.35
CA ASP A 29 -3.07 -7.77 2.54
C ASP A 29 -3.36 -6.36 1.99
N ASN A 30 -2.83 -5.33 2.65
CA ASN A 30 -3.00 -3.92 2.28
C ASN A 30 -1.73 -3.27 1.71
N MET A 31 -0.79 -4.06 1.17
CA MET A 31 0.36 -3.50 0.46
C MET A 31 -0.09 -2.53 -0.66
N PRO A 32 0.61 -1.39 -0.84
CA PRO A 32 0.34 -0.49 -1.95
C PRO A 32 0.66 -1.16 -3.29
N MET A 33 -0.20 -0.93 -4.29
CA MET A 33 0.03 -1.40 -5.65
C MET A 33 1.08 -0.52 -6.34
N ARG A 34 1.77 -1.04 -7.37
CA ARG A 34 2.94 -0.36 -7.97
C ARG A 34 2.65 0.96 -8.70
N TRP A 35 1.39 1.19 -9.07
CA TRP A 35 0.91 2.43 -9.69
C TRP A 35 0.45 3.48 -8.67
N VAL A 36 0.46 3.14 -7.37
CA VAL A 36 0.08 4.03 -6.26
C VAL A 36 1.33 4.46 -5.50
N LYS A 37 1.52 5.77 -5.30
CA LYS A 37 2.66 6.32 -4.53
C LYS A 37 2.48 6.10 -3.02
N ILE A 38 1.35 6.56 -2.49
CA ILE A 38 1.02 6.51 -1.06
C ILE A 38 -0.35 5.86 -0.92
N ARG A 39 -0.46 4.91 0.01
CA ARG A 39 -1.73 4.30 0.39
C ARG A 39 -2.03 4.60 1.85
N ASN A 40 -3.02 5.44 2.09
CA ASN A 40 -3.54 5.70 3.43
C ASN A 40 -4.54 4.60 3.80
N VAL A 41 -4.37 4.00 4.98
CA VAL A 41 -5.23 2.93 5.47
C VAL A 41 -5.72 3.24 6.87
N ARG A 42 -6.95 2.83 7.18
CA ARG A 42 -7.49 2.88 8.53
C ARG A 42 -6.77 1.88 9.41
N VAL A 43 -6.45 2.32 10.62
CA VAL A 43 -5.75 1.50 11.61
C VAL A 43 -6.53 1.48 12.92
N ILE A 44 -6.51 0.33 13.58
CA ILE A 44 -6.96 0.17 14.96
C ILE A 44 -5.72 -0.13 15.80
N TYR A 45 -5.43 0.72 16.78
CA TYR A 45 -4.27 0.58 17.64
C TYR A 45 -4.69 0.39 19.10
N HIS A 46 -3.90 -0.36 19.85
CA HIS A 46 -4.07 -0.45 21.29
C HIS A 46 -3.66 0.88 21.95
N ILE A 47 -4.40 1.37 22.96
CA ILE A 47 -4.14 2.68 23.61
C ILE A 47 -2.71 2.84 24.14
N THR A 48 -2.09 1.75 24.56
CA THR A 48 -0.69 1.75 25.04
C THR A 48 0.36 1.65 23.92
N GLY A 49 -0.05 1.52 22.65
CA GLY A 49 0.85 1.27 21.52
C GLY A 49 1.41 -0.15 21.45
N ALA A 50 0.74 -1.14 22.06
CA ALA A 50 1.22 -2.53 22.09
C ALA A 50 1.15 -3.24 20.74
N ILE A 51 0.13 -2.94 19.94
CA ILE A 51 -0.10 -3.51 18.62
C ILE A 51 -1.00 -2.58 17.80
N THR A 52 -0.84 -2.62 16.49
CA THR A 52 -1.65 -1.89 15.52
C THR A 52 -2.09 -2.83 14.42
N PHE A 53 -3.38 -2.82 14.10
CA PHE A 53 -4.00 -3.57 13.02
C PHE A 53 -4.41 -2.62 11.91
N VAL A 54 -4.30 -3.08 10.66
CA VAL A 54 -4.95 -2.41 9.53
C VAL A 54 -6.41 -2.88 9.45
N ASP A 55 -7.35 -1.94 9.57
CA ASP A 55 -8.80 -2.18 9.56
C ASP A 55 -9.42 -1.91 8.19
N GLU A 56 -8.85 -2.52 7.16
CA GLU A 56 -9.37 -2.45 5.80
C GLU A 56 -9.23 -3.78 5.07
N ILE A 57 -10.17 -4.04 4.16
CA ILE A 57 -10.10 -5.13 3.19
C ILE A 57 -9.84 -4.48 1.83
N SER A 58 -8.83 -4.97 1.11
CA SER A 58 -8.44 -4.49 -0.22
C SER A 58 -9.44 -4.97 -1.30
N TRP A 59 -10.63 -4.38 -1.34
CA TRP A 59 -11.58 -4.63 -2.44
C TRP A 59 -11.09 -3.98 -3.74
N VAL A 60 -11.15 -4.74 -4.82
CA VAL A 60 -10.75 -4.29 -6.17
C VAL A 60 -11.86 -4.64 -7.18
N ILE A 61 -12.00 -3.81 -8.22
CA ILE A 61 -12.83 -4.14 -9.38
C ILE A 61 -12.00 -5.04 -10.28
N GLU A 62 -12.40 -6.30 -10.41
CA GLU A 62 -11.62 -7.34 -11.11
C GLU A 62 -11.16 -6.93 -12.53
N PRO A 63 -12.02 -6.48 -13.46
CA PRO A 63 -11.57 -6.12 -14.80
C PRO A 63 -10.57 -4.96 -14.79
N VAL A 64 -10.81 -3.92 -13.97
CA VAL A 64 -9.88 -2.80 -13.82
C VAL A 64 -8.53 -3.27 -13.29
N PHE A 65 -8.54 -4.14 -12.27
CA PHE A 65 -7.32 -4.67 -11.64
C PHE A 65 -6.49 -5.49 -12.63
N VAL A 66 -7.13 -6.31 -13.46
CA VAL A 66 -6.45 -7.08 -14.51
C VAL A 66 -5.80 -6.15 -15.54
N VAL A 67 -6.52 -5.11 -16.00
CA VAL A 67 -5.96 -4.15 -16.97
C VAL A 67 -4.83 -3.33 -16.34
N GLN A 68 -4.93 -2.91 -15.07
CA GLN A 68 -3.85 -2.24 -14.35
C GLN A 68 -2.57 -3.09 -14.32
N TRP A 69 -2.68 -4.38 -14.01
CA TRP A 69 -1.55 -5.30 -14.08
C TRP A 69 -1.05 -5.55 -15.51
N GLY A 70 -1.92 -5.52 -16.51
CA GLY A 70 -1.56 -5.52 -17.93
C GLY A 70 -0.70 -4.31 -18.31
N ALA A 71 -1.08 -3.11 -17.86
CA ALA A 71 -0.29 -1.89 -18.05
C ALA A 71 1.08 -2.02 -17.35
N MET A 72 1.10 -2.58 -16.13
CA MET A 72 2.34 -2.84 -15.39
C MET A 72 3.27 -3.79 -16.13
N TRP A 73 2.72 -4.86 -16.71
CA TRP A 73 3.47 -5.83 -17.51
C TRP A 73 4.16 -5.17 -18.70
N ILE A 74 3.44 -4.30 -19.43
CA ILE A 74 3.99 -3.56 -20.57
C ILE A 74 5.12 -2.64 -20.11
N MET A 75 4.89 -1.83 -19.07
CA MET A 75 5.88 -0.88 -18.55
C MET A 75 7.15 -1.58 -18.06
N MET A 76 7.03 -2.66 -17.29
CA MET A 76 8.19 -3.40 -16.79
C MET A 76 8.99 -4.07 -17.91
N ARG A 77 8.32 -4.56 -18.97
CA ARG A 77 9.01 -5.14 -20.12
C ARG A 77 9.77 -4.08 -20.92
N ARG A 78 9.18 -2.90 -21.12
CA ARG A 78 9.85 -1.75 -21.76
C ARG A 78 11.07 -1.32 -20.95
N GLU A 79 10.91 -1.08 -19.66
CA GLU A 79 12.00 -0.70 -18.75
C GLU A 79 13.14 -1.75 -18.74
N LYS A 80 12.81 -3.05 -18.69
CA LYS A 80 13.81 -4.12 -18.72
C LYS A 80 14.55 -4.20 -20.06
N ARG A 81 13.88 -3.90 -21.17
CA ARG A 81 14.49 -3.90 -22.51
C ARG A 81 15.44 -2.71 -22.69
N ASP A 82 15.01 -1.53 -22.25
CA ASP A 82 15.70 -0.27 -22.56
C ASP A 82 16.84 0.04 -21.57
N ARG A 83 16.77 -0.48 -20.34
CA ARG A 83 17.77 -0.24 -19.31
C ARG A 83 19.00 -1.12 -19.46
N ARG A 84 20.16 -0.49 -19.72
CA ARG A 84 21.46 -1.17 -19.87
C ARG A 84 21.93 -1.90 -18.60
N HIS A 85 21.79 -1.28 -17.43
CA HIS A 85 22.18 -1.86 -16.14
C HIS A 85 21.04 -1.75 -15.14
N PHE A 86 20.43 -2.89 -14.82
CA PHE A 86 19.41 -3.01 -13.80
C PHE A 86 20.02 -3.54 -12.49
N LYS A 87 20.33 -2.63 -11.57
CA LYS A 87 20.85 -2.98 -10.25
C LYS A 87 19.71 -3.50 -9.37
N ARG A 88 19.84 -4.73 -8.88
CA ARG A 88 18.88 -5.31 -7.92
C ARG A 88 19.11 -4.73 -6.52
N MET A 89 18.03 -4.64 -5.74
CA MET A 89 18.13 -4.33 -4.31
C MET A 89 18.93 -5.42 -3.59
N ARG A 90 19.62 -5.04 -2.52
CA ARG A 90 20.28 -5.97 -1.61
C ARG A 90 19.29 -6.38 -0.53
N PHE A 91 19.38 -7.65 -0.12
CA PHE A 91 18.57 -8.19 0.96
C PHE A 91 19.50 -8.76 2.04
N PRO A 92 19.31 -8.42 3.33
CA PRO A 92 18.32 -7.45 3.84
C PRO A 92 18.67 -6.00 3.41
N PRO A 93 17.67 -5.09 3.31
CA PRO A 93 17.94 -3.69 2.96
C PRO A 93 18.67 -2.89 4.03
N PHE A 94 18.49 -3.26 5.31
CA PHE A 94 19.10 -2.61 6.48
C PHE A 94 20.01 -3.59 7.22
N ASP A 95 20.97 -3.06 7.97
CA ASP A 95 21.84 -3.87 8.83
C ASP A 95 21.07 -4.36 10.07
N GLY A 96 21.49 -5.49 10.65
CA GLY A 96 20.83 -6.11 11.80
C GLY A 96 20.98 -5.32 13.11
N ASP A 97 22.03 -4.49 13.20
CA ASP A 97 22.33 -3.67 14.37
C ASP A 97 21.69 -2.27 14.30
N GLU A 98 21.15 -1.87 13.15
CA GLU A 98 20.52 -0.57 12.97
C GLU A 98 19.10 -0.56 13.59
N PRO A 99 18.76 0.45 14.40
CA PRO A 99 17.39 0.59 14.90
C PRO A 99 16.43 0.92 13.74
N PRO A 100 15.14 0.54 13.84
CA PRO A 100 14.14 0.96 12.86
C PRO A 100 14.09 2.49 12.73
N LEU A 101 14.05 2.98 11.49
CA LEU A 101 13.93 4.40 11.20
C LEU A 101 12.55 4.92 11.60
N ASP A 102 12.52 6.10 12.24
CA ASP A 102 11.26 6.76 12.58
C ASP A 102 10.63 7.43 11.35
N TYR A 103 9.32 7.27 11.21
CA TYR A 103 8.58 7.76 10.05
C TYR A 103 8.46 9.29 10.05
N ALA A 104 8.22 9.92 11.20
CA ALA A 104 8.02 11.36 11.29
C ALA A 104 9.31 12.11 10.96
N ASP A 105 10.45 11.62 11.48
CA ASP A 105 11.74 12.29 11.31
C ASP A 105 12.35 12.05 9.91
N ASN A 106 12.15 10.88 9.30
CA ASN A 106 12.91 10.48 8.11
C ASN A 106 12.09 10.37 6.81
N ILE A 107 10.76 10.20 6.90
CA ILE A 107 9.94 9.80 5.74
C ILE A 107 8.82 10.80 5.45
N LEU A 108 8.20 11.36 6.49
CA LEU A 108 6.98 12.18 6.36
C LEU A 108 7.14 13.35 5.38
N ASP A 109 8.27 14.06 5.43
CA ASP A 109 8.54 15.24 4.61
C ASP A 109 9.21 14.92 3.26
N VAL A 110 9.50 13.65 2.99
CA VAL A 110 10.16 13.22 1.75
C VAL A 110 9.12 12.94 0.68
N GLU A 111 9.21 13.66 -0.44
CA GLU A 111 8.30 13.43 -1.57
C GLU A 111 8.54 12.03 -2.18
N PRO A 112 7.49 11.20 -2.32
CA PRO A 112 7.64 9.87 -2.88
C PRO A 112 8.01 9.92 -4.36
N LEU A 113 8.85 8.98 -4.77
CA LEU A 113 9.19 8.76 -6.17
C LEU A 113 7.94 8.50 -7.02
N GLU A 114 8.07 8.73 -8.31
CA GLU A 114 6.99 8.46 -9.26
C GLU A 114 6.61 6.98 -9.28
N ALA A 115 5.30 6.74 -9.28
CA ALA A 115 4.77 5.39 -9.42
C ALA A 115 4.90 4.92 -10.86
N ILE A 116 4.84 3.61 -11.07
CA ILE A 116 4.84 3.06 -12.42
C ILE A 116 3.47 3.31 -13.03
N GLN A 117 3.41 4.17 -14.05
CA GLN A 117 2.19 4.47 -14.79
C GLN A 117 2.51 4.45 -16.28
N LEU A 118 1.63 3.83 -17.07
CA LEU A 118 1.68 3.90 -18.52
C LEU A 118 1.07 5.25 -18.92
N GLN A 119 1.69 5.94 -19.89
CA GLN A 119 1.07 7.10 -20.49
C GLN A 119 -0.15 6.66 -21.30
N LEU A 120 -1.33 7.08 -20.84
CA LEU A 120 -2.60 6.86 -21.51
C LEU A 120 -2.82 7.91 -22.59
N ASP A 121 -3.50 7.53 -23.66
CA ASP A 121 -3.88 8.46 -24.73
C ASP A 121 -5.17 9.22 -24.33
N PRO A 122 -5.17 10.57 -24.30
CA PRO A 122 -6.35 11.34 -23.90
C PRO A 122 -7.59 11.13 -24.78
N ASP A 123 -7.40 10.77 -26.06
CA ASP A 123 -8.48 10.60 -27.03
C ASP A 123 -8.95 9.14 -27.10
N GLU A 124 -8.02 8.18 -27.15
CA GLU A 124 -8.37 6.74 -27.23
C GLU A 124 -8.79 6.16 -25.86
N ASP A 125 -8.09 6.51 -24.78
CA ASP A 125 -8.29 5.96 -23.43
C ASP A 125 -9.19 6.86 -22.55
N LYS A 126 -9.92 7.79 -23.16
CA LYS A 126 -10.73 8.81 -22.47
C LYS A 126 -11.65 8.24 -21.38
N ALA A 127 -12.19 7.03 -21.59
CA ALA A 127 -13.12 6.39 -20.65
C ALA A 127 -12.47 6.05 -19.29
N ILE A 128 -11.15 5.82 -19.27
CA ILE A 128 -10.41 5.40 -18.07
C ILE A 128 -9.40 6.47 -17.60
N TYR A 129 -9.07 7.43 -18.47
CA TYR A 129 -7.97 8.40 -18.30
C TYR A 129 -7.89 9.05 -16.90
N GLU A 130 -9.03 9.48 -16.36
CA GLU A 130 -9.06 10.25 -15.11
C GLU A 130 -8.87 9.41 -13.84
N TRP A 131 -9.29 8.15 -13.85
CA TRP A 131 -9.43 7.34 -12.62
C TRP A 131 -8.61 6.05 -12.62
N PHE A 132 -7.98 5.69 -13.75
CA PHE A 132 -7.39 4.37 -13.95
C PHE A 132 -6.30 4.00 -12.93
N TYR A 133 -5.54 4.98 -12.42
CA TYR A 133 -4.46 4.74 -11.46
C TYR A 133 -4.82 5.09 -10.01
N ASP A 134 -6.08 5.41 -9.74
CA ASP A 134 -6.53 5.67 -8.38
C ASP A 134 -6.49 4.40 -7.50
N HIS A 135 -6.37 4.59 -6.19
CA HIS A 135 -6.38 3.48 -5.25
C HIS A 135 -7.74 2.75 -5.23
N LYS A 136 -8.83 3.50 -5.24
CA LYS A 136 -10.22 2.99 -5.35
C LYS A 136 -10.93 3.74 -6.48
N PRO A 137 -10.73 3.31 -7.73
CA PRO A 137 -11.31 3.97 -8.89
C PRO A 137 -12.83 4.10 -8.79
N LEU A 138 -13.40 5.15 -9.40
CA LEU A 138 -14.86 5.29 -9.55
C LEU A 138 -15.66 5.41 -8.24
N THR A 139 -15.01 5.54 -7.07
CA THR A 139 -15.68 5.58 -5.75
C THR A 139 -16.81 6.62 -5.67
N ASP A 140 -16.62 7.77 -6.32
CA ASP A 140 -17.58 8.89 -6.31
C ASP A 140 -18.61 8.83 -7.45
N THR A 141 -18.65 7.74 -8.22
CA THR A 141 -19.53 7.58 -9.38
C THR A 141 -20.68 6.60 -9.11
N LYS A 142 -21.69 6.61 -9.99
CA LYS A 142 -22.81 5.65 -9.94
C LYS A 142 -22.40 4.22 -10.33
N MET A 143 -21.19 4.02 -10.84
CA MET A 143 -20.71 2.71 -11.28
C MET A 143 -20.38 1.79 -10.11
N VAL A 144 -20.26 2.32 -8.88
CA VAL A 144 -20.05 1.53 -7.66
C VAL A 144 -21.07 1.89 -6.60
N ASN A 145 -21.29 0.97 -5.67
CA ASN A 145 -22.28 1.15 -4.59
C ASN A 145 -21.82 2.11 -3.44
N GLY A 146 -20.93 3.05 -3.74
CA GLY A 146 -20.33 4.00 -2.80
C GLY A 146 -19.09 3.47 -2.07
N SER A 147 -18.77 4.08 -0.92
CA SER A 147 -17.51 3.87 -0.16
C SER A 147 -17.30 2.45 0.36
N THR A 148 -18.34 1.62 0.39
CA THR A 148 -18.20 0.20 0.76
C THR A 148 -17.52 -0.64 -0.33
N TYR A 149 -17.57 -0.18 -1.59
CA TYR A 149 -16.82 -0.70 -2.73
C TYR A 149 -16.97 -2.22 -2.98
N ARG A 150 -18.20 -2.73 -2.87
CA ARG A 150 -18.50 -4.18 -2.97
C ARG A 150 -19.16 -4.59 -4.27
N ARG A 151 -19.87 -3.67 -4.93
CA ARG A 151 -20.59 -3.93 -6.19
C ARG A 151 -20.22 -2.87 -7.19
N TRP A 152 -20.00 -3.31 -8.41
CA TRP A 152 -19.68 -2.47 -9.54
C TRP A 152 -20.56 -2.83 -10.74
N GLN A 153 -20.87 -1.82 -11.55
CA GLN A 153 -21.57 -1.96 -12.82
C GLN A 153 -20.90 -1.01 -13.83
N LEU A 154 -20.04 -1.59 -14.65
CA LEU A 154 -19.37 -0.89 -15.75
C LEU A 154 -20.31 -0.86 -16.98
N THR A 155 -20.17 0.17 -17.80
CA THR A 155 -20.90 0.37 -19.06
C THR A 155 -20.14 -0.16 -20.25
#